data_AF-A0A812SRF7-F1
#
_entry.id   AF-A0A812SRF7-F1
#
_cell.length_a   1.000
_cell.length_b   1.000
_cell.length_c   1.000
_cell.angle_alpha   90.00
_cell.angle_beta   90.00
_cell.angle_gamma   90.00
#
_symmetry.space_group_name_H-M   'P 1'
#
loop_
_entity.id
_entity.type
_entity.pdbx_description
1 polymer ?
#
loop_
_entity_poly.entity_id
_entity_poly.type
_entity_poly.pdbx_seq_one_letter_code
_entity_poly.pdbx_strand_id
1 'polypeptide(L)'
;MDAGIAAVVVLANTVASKLYMSLAFRARLLSASSSEERKEILESIAFKNASSAQLNEAEYSPLFFAGLCFLKLRQRNCPLTALLGAVSGPTYMWGRVCIGRQGAVVGSLLRYTGLLLLLWNIYLAV
;
A
#
# COMPACT_ATOMS: atom_id res chain seq x y z
N MET A 1 2.38 -14.61 -12.12
CA MET A 1 3.34 -13.64 -11.54
C MET A 1 4.20 -14.37 -10.55
N ASP A 2 5.52 -14.17 -10.57
CA ASP A 2 6.44 -14.74 -9.59
C ASP A 2 6.34 -13.99 -8.24
N ALA A 3 6.48 -14.71 -7.12
CA ALA A 3 6.35 -14.13 -5.78
C ALA A 3 7.46 -13.10 -5.47
N GLY A 4 8.68 -13.31 -5.98
CA GLY A 4 9.77 -12.34 -5.84
C GLY A 4 9.50 -11.06 -6.61
N ILE A 5 9.00 -11.16 -7.85
CA ILE A 5 8.57 -9.99 -8.62
C ILE A 5 7.45 -9.24 -7.90
N ALA A 6 6.46 -9.96 -7.36
CA ALA A 6 5.39 -9.35 -6.59
C ALA A 6 5.90 -8.62 -5.34
N ALA A 7 6.87 -9.19 -4.62
CA ALA A 7 7.51 -8.53 -3.46
C ALA A 7 8.21 -7.22 -3.87
N VAL A 8 8.91 -7.21 -5.01
CA VAL A 8 9.53 -5.99 -5.55
C VAL A 8 8.47 -4.92 -5.86
N VAL A 9 7.31 -5.31 -6.44
CA VAL A 9 6.21 -4.37 -6.69
C VAL A 9 5.67 -3.77 -5.40
N VAL A 10 5.47 -4.59 -4.35
CA VAL A 10 5.03 -4.11 -3.03
C VAL A 10 6.03 -3.10 -2.45
N LEU A 11 7.32 -3.39 -2.53
CA LEU A 11 8.36 -2.50 -2.04
C LEU A 11 8.42 -1.20 -2.86
N ALA A 12 8.33 -1.29 -4.18
CA ALA A 12 8.29 -0.12 -5.07
C ALA A 12 7.09 0.78 -4.76
N ASN A 13 5.89 0.20 -4.57
CA ASN A 13 4.72 0.96 -4.17
C ASN A 13 4.88 1.60 -2.78
N THR A 14 5.49 0.89 -1.84
CA THR A 14 5.79 1.41 -0.49
C THR A 14 6.69 2.64 -0.57
N VAL A 15 7.76 2.57 -1.38
CA VAL A 15 8.68 3.70 -1.61
C VAL A 15 7.94 4.86 -2.28
N ALA A 16 7.20 4.61 -3.36
CA ALA A 16 6.44 5.63 -4.07
C ALA A 16 5.41 6.33 -3.17
N SER A 17 4.70 5.57 -2.34
CA SER A 17 3.70 6.10 -1.39
C SER A 17 4.34 7.00 -0.32
N LYS A 18 5.53 6.61 0.17
CA LYS A 18 6.27 7.40 1.17
C LYS A 18 6.87 8.66 0.55
N LEU A 19 7.41 8.58 -0.66
CA LEU A 19 7.90 9.75 -1.40
C LEU A 19 6.76 10.72 -1.71
N TYR A 20 5.63 10.23 -2.21
CA TYR A 20 4.45 11.05 -2.48
C TYR A 20 4.01 11.83 -1.25
N MET A 21 3.82 11.15 -0.10
CA MET A 21 3.43 11.85 1.13
C MET A 21 4.47 12.84 1.62
N SER A 22 5.76 12.54 1.45
CA SER A 22 6.85 13.42 1.88
C SER A 22 6.92 14.68 1.02
N LEU A 23 6.84 14.53 -0.31
CA LEU A 23 6.98 15.63 -1.25
C LEU A 23 5.69 16.43 -1.41
N ALA A 24 4.53 15.78 -1.51
CA ALA A 24 3.27 16.45 -1.77
C ALA A 24 2.69 17.15 -0.53
N PHE A 25 2.98 16.65 0.68
CA PHE A 25 2.37 17.16 1.91
C PHE A 25 3.38 17.53 2.99
N ARG A 26 4.33 16.65 3.36
CA ARG A 26 5.24 16.96 4.48
C ARG A 26 6.16 18.13 4.17
N ALA A 27 6.67 18.25 2.95
CA ALA A 27 7.45 19.41 2.53
C ALA A 27 6.64 20.72 2.68
N ARG A 28 5.38 20.73 2.22
CA ARG A 28 4.49 21.89 2.36
C ARG A 28 4.18 22.21 3.82
N LEU A 29 3.98 21.19 4.66
CA LEU A 29 3.74 21.38 6.09
C LEU A 29 4.95 21.96 6.83
N LEU A 30 6.17 21.61 6.40
CA LEU A 30 7.41 22.14 6.95
C LEU A 30 7.67 23.57 6.49
N SER A 31 7.27 23.91 5.27
CA SER A 31 7.41 25.25 4.70
C SER A 31 6.24 26.20 5.02
N ALA A 32 5.23 25.73 5.75
CA ALA A 32 4.07 26.55 6.10
C ALA A 32 4.49 27.72 6.99
N SER A 33 4.11 28.93 6.60
CA SER A 33 4.53 30.19 7.23
C SER A 33 3.65 30.60 8.41
N SER A 34 2.45 30.02 8.52
CA SER A 34 1.46 30.29 9.56
C SER A 34 0.75 29.03 10.06
N SER A 35 0.13 29.14 11.23
CA SER A 35 -0.73 28.09 11.80
C SER A 35 -1.95 27.79 10.94
N GLU A 36 -2.50 28.83 10.31
CA GLU A 36 -3.69 28.78 9.46
C GLU A 36 -3.39 28.01 8.18
N GLU A 37 -2.27 28.29 7.51
CA GLU A 37 -1.82 27.56 6.32
C GLU A 37 -1.60 26.07 6.64
N ARG A 38 -0.97 25.78 7.79
CA ARG A 38 -0.78 24.41 8.24
C ARG A 38 -2.11 23.69 8.46
N LYS A 39 -3.08 24.38 9.08
CA LYS A 39 -4.43 23.86 9.32
C LYS A 39 -5.14 23.58 8.00
N GLU A 40 -5.06 24.48 7.03
CA GLU A 40 -5.66 24.30 5.69
C GLU A 40 -5.13 23.03 4.99
N ILE A 41 -3.81 22.81 5.03
CA ILE A 41 -3.21 21.59 4.46
C ILE A 41 -3.74 20.34 5.15
N LEU A 42 -3.75 20.31 6.49
CA LEU A 42 -4.21 19.16 7.28
C LEU A 42 -5.72 18.89 7.11
N GLU A 43 -6.51 19.93 6.93
CA GLU A 43 -7.95 19.81 6.75
C GLU A 43 -8.35 19.49 5.30
N SER A 44 -7.44 19.69 4.35
CA SER A 44 -7.68 19.40 2.93
C SER A 44 -8.09 17.94 2.70
N ILE A 45 -9.05 17.74 1.80
CA ILE A 45 -9.53 16.42 1.40
C ILE A 45 -8.38 15.59 0.82
N ALA A 46 -7.50 16.23 0.04
CA ALA A 46 -6.33 15.60 -0.55
C ALA A 46 -5.39 15.02 0.53
N PHE A 47 -5.05 15.80 1.56
CA PHE A 47 -4.22 15.32 2.66
C PHE A 47 -4.89 14.17 3.42
N LYS A 48 -6.17 14.31 3.77
CA LYS A 48 -6.93 13.27 4.50
C LYS A 48 -6.97 11.94 3.72
N ASN A 49 -7.20 12.00 2.41
CA ASN A 49 -7.20 10.81 1.55
C ASN A 49 -5.80 10.19 1.49
N ALA A 50 -4.77 10.98 1.19
CA ALA A 50 -3.41 10.51 1.05
C ALA A 50 -2.83 9.96 2.36
N SER A 51 -3.10 10.64 3.49
CA SER A 51 -2.69 10.19 4.83
C SER A 51 -3.35 8.87 5.21
N SER A 52 -4.66 8.75 5.01
CA SER A 52 -5.38 7.48 5.25
C SER A 52 -4.89 6.36 4.34
N ALA A 53 -4.55 6.68 3.09
CA ALA A 53 -4.00 5.75 2.13
C ALA A 53 -2.60 5.24 2.54
N GLN A 54 -1.74 6.16 3.00
CA GLN A 54 -0.40 5.84 3.49
C GLN A 54 -0.42 4.98 4.76
N LEU A 55 -1.36 5.23 5.68
CA LEU A 55 -1.51 4.40 6.88
C LEU A 55 -1.80 2.95 6.51
N ASN A 56 -2.73 2.74 5.57
CA ASN A 56 -3.04 1.41 5.08
C ASN A 56 -1.82 0.74 4.40
N GLU A 57 -1.06 1.46 3.57
CA GLU A 57 0.21 0.94 3.05
C GLU A 57 1.18 0.52 4.17
N ALA A 58 1.31 1.32 5.22
CA ALA A 58 2.22 1.01 6.33
C ALA A 58 1.78 -0.25 7.13
N GLU A 59 0.48 -0.50 7.24
CA GLU A 59 -0.08 -1.65 7.95
C GLU A 59 0.10 -2.96 7.16
N TYR A 60 -0.19 -2.95 5.86
CA TYR A 60 -0.36 -4.19 5.09
C TYR A 60 0.83 -4.53 4.19
N SER A 61 1.54 -3.55 3.64
CA SER A 61 2.65 -3.80 2.70
C SER A 61 3.80 -4.61 3.32
N PRO A 62 4.18 -4.44 4.61
CA PRO A 62 5.19 -5.31 5.24
C PRO A 62 4.77 -6.78 5.29
N LEU A 63 3.49 -7.07 5.55
CA LEU A 63 2.97 -8.44 5.61
C LEU A 63 3.06 -9.12 4.24
N PHE A 64 2.62 -8.42 3.19
CA PHE A 64 2.75 -8.92 1.82
C PHE A 64 4.20 -9.10 1.41
N PHE A 65 5.06 -8.12 1.66
CA PHE A 65 6.47 -8.19 1.29
C PHE A 65 7.15 -9.40 1.96
N ALA A 66 7.00 -9.54 3.28
CA ALA A 66 7.61 -10.64 4.03
C ALA A 66 7.06 -12.00 3.59
N GLY A 67 5.73 -12.13 3.47
CA GLY A 67 5.11 -13.39 3.06
C GLY A 67 5.47 -13.79 1.63
N LEU A 68 5.52 -12.86 0.69
CA LEU A 68 5.91 -13.14 -0.70
C LEU A 68 7.39 -13.53 -0.81
N CYS A 69 8.28 -12.85 -0.07
CA CYS A 69 9.68 -13.25 0.05
C CYS A 69 9.82 -14.67 0.63
N PHE A 70 9.06 -14.99 1.68
CA PHE A 70 9.04 -16.34 2.24
C PHE A 70 8.59 -17.40 1.22
N LEU A 71 7.49 -17.17 0.49
CA LEU A 71 7.02 -18.10 -0.54
C LEU A 71 8.04 -18.29 -1.67
N LYS A 72 8.75 -17.21 -2.06
CA LYS A 72 9.84 -17.29 -3.03
C LYS A 72 11.00 -18.15 -2.53
N LEU A 73 11.41 -17.98 -1.27
CA LEU A 73 12.47 -18.80 -0.65
C LEU A 73 12.07 -20.28 -0.57
N ARG A 74 10.80 -20.57 -0.33
CA ARG A 74 10.24 -21.93 -0.33
C ARG A 74 9.94 -22.47 -1.75
N GLN A 75 10.28 -21.72 -2.80
CA GLN A 75 10.05 -22.08 -4.20
C GLN A 75 8.58 -22.47 -4.51
N ARG A 76 7.61 -21.94 -3.76
CA ARG A 76 6.19 -22.22 -4.00
C ARG A 76 5.63 -21.33 -5.10
N ASN A 77 4.97 -21.96 -6.06
CA ASN A 77 4.29 -21.25 -7.14
C ASN A 77 2.85 -20.90 -6.73
N CYS A 78 2.63 -19.65 -6.32
CA CYS A 78 1.34 -19.15 -5.87
C CYS A 78 0.94 -17.90 -6.69
N PRO A 79 0.60 -18.05 -7.98
CA PRO A 79 0.50 -16.92 -8.91
C PRO A 79 -0.62 -15.94 -8.57
N LEU A 80 -1.74 -16.43 -8.03
CA LEU A 80 -2.85 -15.58 -7.60
C LEU A 80 -2.51 -14.76 -6.35
N THR A 81 -1.87 -15.39 -5.37
CA THR A 81 -1.35 -14.73 -4.16
C THR A 81 -0.34 -13.65 -4.51
N ALA A 82 0.59 -13.95 -5.43
CA ALA A 82 1.57 -13.00 -5.93
C ALA A 82 0.88 -11.82 -6.64
N LEU A 83 -0.09 -12.09 -7.52
CA LEU A 83 -0.83 -11.04 -8.22
C LEU A 83 -1.58 -10.12 -7.23
N LEU A 84 -2.39 -10.68 -6.33
CA LEU A 84 -3.16 -9.89 -5.37
C LEU A 84 -2.27 -9.12 -4.40
N GLY A 85 -1.16 -9.73 -3.96
CA GLY A 85 -0.17 -9.04 -3.13
C GLY A 85 0.46 -7.85 -3.84
N ALA A 86 0.78 -7.99 -5.13
CA ALA A 86 1.37 -6.91 -5.92
C ALA A 86 0.40 -5.76 -6.23
N VAL A 87 -0.86 -6.07 -6.56
CA VAL A 87 -1.81 -5.06 -7.10
C VAL A 87 -2.67 -4.40 -6.02
N SER A 88 -2.94 -5.08 -4.90
CA SER A 88 -3.87 -4.57 -3.89
C SER A 88 -3.42 -3.23 -3.26
N GLY A 89 -2.12 -3.10 -2.97
CA GLY A 89 -1.54 -1.85 -2.43
C GLY A 89 -1.64 -0.68 -3.39
N PRO A 90 -1.13 -0.79 -4.63
CA PRO A 90 -1.31 0.23 -5.65
C PRO A 90 -2.78 0.62 -5.87
N THR A 91 -3.69 -0.36 -5.99
CA THR A 91 -5.12 -0.07 -6.18
C THR A 91 -5.70 0.69 -4.99
N TYR A 92 -5.37 0.32 -3.75
CA TYR A 92 -5.86 1.03 -2.58
C TYR A 92 -5.26 2.43 -2.47
N MET A 93 -3.93 2.55 -2.53
CA MET A 93 -3.22 3.81 -2.35
C MET A 93 -3.66 4.83 -3.40
N TRP A 94 -3.49 4.48 -4.68
CA TRP A 94 -3.74 5.41 -5.77
C TRP A 94 -5.22 5.56 -6.07
N GLY A 95 -6.03 4.51 -5.85
CA GLY A 95 -7.48 4.63 -5.89
C GLY A 95 -7.99 5.64 -4.87
N ARG A 96 -7.43 5.64 -3.65
CA ARG A 96 -7.83 6.60 -2.60
C ARG A 96 -7.28 8.00 -2.85
N VAL A 97 -6.07 8.14 -3.37
CA VAL A 97 -5.49 9.44 -3.74
C VAL A 97 -6.27 10.09 -4.89
N CYS A 98 -6.60 9.34 -5.95
CA CYS A 98 -7.20 9.90 -7.17
C CYS A 98 -8.73 9.99 -7.12
N ILE A 99 -9.40 9.01 -6.51
CA ILE A 99 -10.87 8.85 -6.57
C ILE A 99 -11.49 8.96 -5.16
N GLY A 100 -10.68 9.17 -4.13
CA GLY A 100 -11.16 9.31 -2.76
C GLY A 100 -11.71 7.99 -2.19
N ARG A 101 -12.76 8.07 -1.37
CA ARG A 101 -13.24 6.91 -0.60
C ARG A 101 -13.73 5.75 -1.47
N GLN A 102 -14.28 6.03 -2.66
CA GLN A 102 -14.83 4.99 -3.54
C GLN A 102 -13.72 4.10 -4.13
N GLY A 103 -12.58 4.68 -4.51
CA GLY A 103 -11.44 3.92 -5.04
C GLY A 103 -10.82 2.96 -4.02
N ALA A 104 -10.98 3.22 -2.73
CA ALA A 104 -10.44 2.40 -1.66
C ALA A 104 -11.16 1.06 -1.47
N VAL A 105 -12.43 0.95 -1.88
CA VAL A 105 -13.25 -0.27 -1.65
C VAL A 105 -12.67 -1.46 -2.40
N VAL A 106 -12.39 -1.28 -3.70
CA VAL A 106 -11.82 -2.33 -4.55
C VAL A 106 -10.45 -2.74 -4.02
N GLY A 107 -9.58 -1.77 -3.71
CA GLY A 107 -8.27 -2.03 -3.13
C GLY A 107 -8.35 -2.81 -1.82
N SER A 108 -9.32 -2.51 -0.95
CA SER A 108 -9.52 -3.19 0.33
C SER A 108 -9.90 -4.67 0.13
N LEU A 109 -10.83 -4.94 -0.78
CA LEU A 109 -11.26 -6.30 -1.09
C LEU A 109 -10.11 -7.15 -1.64
N LEU A 110 -9.33 -6.59 -2.57
CA LEU A 110 -8.13 -7.25 -3.10
C LEU A 110 -7.11 -7.51 -2.00
N ARG A 111 -6.94 -6.55 -1.08
CA ARG A 111 -5.99 -6.63 0.04
C ARG A 111 -6.38 -7.73 1.02
N TYR A 112 -7.62 -7.78 1.47
CA TYR A 112 -8.06 -8.81 2.42
C TYR A 112 -8.08 -10.20 1.79
N THR A 113 -8.55 -10.32 0.55
CA THR A 113 -8.51 -11.59 -0.20
C THR A 113 -7.06 -12.06 -0.39
N GLY A 114 -6.17 -11.13 -0.76
CA GLY A 114 -4.74 -11.39 -0.89
C GLY A 114 -4.09 -11.87 0.42
N LEU A 115 -4.45 -11.27 1.56
CA LEU A 115 -3.95 -11.69 2.88
C LEU A 115 -4.42 -13.10 3.26
N LEU A 116 -5.69 -13.42 3.01
CA LEU A 116 -6.22 -14.76 3.28
C LEU A 116 -5.49 -15.82 2.44
N LEU A 117 -5.26 -15.54 1.15
CA LEU A 117 -4.49 -16.42 0.29
C LEU A 117 -3.02 -16.49 0.73
N LEU A 118 -2.42 -15.37 1.15
CA LEU A 118 -1.05 -15.34 1.63
C LEU A 118 -0.90 -16.22 2.88
N LEU A 119 -1.80 -16.07 3.86
CA LEU A 119 -1.85 -16.89 5.07
C LEU A 119 -1.96 -18.37 4.72
N TRP A 120 -2.92 -18.74 3.86
CA TRP A 120 -3.12 -20.12 3.42
C TRP A 120 -1.89 -20.72 2.77
N ASN A 121 -1.24 -19.98 1.85
CA ASN A 121 -0.06 -20.47 1.16
C ASN A 121 1.18 -20.53 2.08
N ILE A 122 1.30 -19.63 3.06
CA ILE A 122 2.33 -19.74 4.10
C ILE A 122 2.12 -21.03 4.91
N TYR A 123 0.89 -21.29 5.38
CA TYR A 123 0.56 -22.52 6.11
C TYR A 123 0.93 -23.78 5.33
N LEU A 124 0.60 -23.83 4.03
CA LEU A 124 0.98 -24.96 3.17
C LEU A 124 2.49 -25.05 2.87
N ALA A 125 3.26 -24.00 3.10
CA ALA A 125 4.70 -23.93 2.81
C ALA A 125 5.59 -24.13 4.05
N VAL A 126 4.99 -24.20 5.24
CA VAL A 126 5.63 -24.68 6.46
C VAL A 126 5.78 -26.19 6.36
#